data_AF-A0A418LZ01-F1
#
_entry.id   AF-A0A418LZ01-F1
#
_cell.length_a   1.000
_cell.length_b   1.000
_cell.length_c   1.000
_cell.angle_alpha   90.00
_cell.angle_beta   90.00
_cell.angle_gamma   90.00
#
_symmetry.space_group_name_H-M   'P 1'
#
loop_
_entity.id
_entity.type
_entity.pdbx_description
1 polymer ?
#
loop_
_entity_poly.entity_id
_entity_poly.type
_entity_poly.pdbx_seq_one_letter_code
_entity_poly.pdbx_strand_id
1 'polypeptide(L)'
;MQWRVLLAILFALVVAVFAVVNVHAEPVRFVFGVAYVPLILIILGSALLGALVVAMFGVVSQVQLRRENRRLRQNLKDCPAKELTSPGKDGEAPGGALPRLTAQETESTNQTGD
;
A
#
# COMPACT_ATOMS: atom_id res chain seq x y z
N MET A 1 -10.97 13.09 -0.44
CA MET A 1 -10.17 13.52 0.74
C MET A 1 -10.99 14.36 1.75
N GLN A 2 -11.87 15.26 1.29
CA GLN A 2 -12.53 16.27 2.15
C GLN A 2 -13.68 15.76 3.04
N TRP A 3 -14.36 14.69 2.64
CA TRP A 3 -15.44 14.09 3.45
C TRP A 3 -15.00 13.68 4.86
N ARG A 4 -13.72 13.28 5.01
CA ARG A 4 -13.12 12.93 6.32
C ARG A 4 -13.14 14.10 7.31
N VAL A 5 -12.96 15.33 6.83
CA VAL A 5 -12.97 16.53 7.68
C VAL A 5 -14.39 16.80 8.17
N LEU A 6 -15.38 16.68 7.28
CA LEU A 6 -16.78 16.84 7.64
C LEU A 6 -17.21 15.79 8.68
N LEU A 7 -16.83 14.52 8.49
CA LEU A 7 -17.08 13.47 9.48
C LEU A 7 -16.36 13.74 10.81
N ALA A 8 -15.13 14.27 10.78
CA ALA A 8 -14.40 14.59 12.00
C ALA A 8 -15.07 15.73 12.79
N ILE A 9 -15.60 16.75 12.12
CA ILE A 9 -16.35 17.84 12.74
C ILE A 9 -17.65 17.30 13.34
N LEU A 10 -18.40 16.50 12.59
CA LEU A 10 -19.63 15.88 13.08
C LEU A 10 -19.36 15.01 14.33
N PHE A 11 -18.31 14.19 14.29
CA PHE A 11 -17.90 13.36 15.41
C PHE A 11 -17.48 14.21 16.62
N ALA A 12 -16.71 15.27 16.41
CA ALA A 12 -16.31 16.19 17.47
C ALA A 12 -17.52 16.86 18.13
N LEU A 13 -18.56 17.19 17.35
CA LEU A 13 -19.80 17.79 17.85
C LEU A 13 -20.58 16.80 18.73
N VAL A 14 -20.65 15.53 18.33
CA VAL A 14 -21.22 14.45 19.17
C VAL A 14 -20.44 14.31 20.48
N VAL A 15 -19.11 14.26 20.42
CA VAL A 15 -18.26 14.17 21.62
C VAL A 15 -18.45 15.38 22.54
N ALA A 16 -18.59 16.59 21.99
CA ALA A 16 -18.84 17.80 22.76
C ALA A 16 -20.19 17.76 23.50
N VAL A 17 -21.25 17.28 22.84
CA VAL A 17 -22.56 17.09 23.47
C VAL A 17 -22.47 16.06 24.61
N PHE A 18 -21.81 14.93 24.37
CA PHE A 18 -21.58 13.92 25.41
C PHE A 18 -20.79 14.48 26.60
N ALA A 19 -19.79 15.33 26.35
CA ALA A 19 -19.01 15.98 27.40
C ALA A 19 -19.85 16.93 28.26
N VAL A 20 -20.76 17.70 27.67
CA VAL A 20 -21.64 18.63 28.40
C VAL A 20 -22.71 17.88 29.19
N VAL A 21 -23.39 16.90 28.57
CA VAL A 21 -24.48 16.16 29.24
C VAL A 21 -23.95 15.27 30.36
N ASN A 22 -22.74 14.71 30.22
CA ASN A 22 -22.14 13.85 31.23
C ASN A 22 -21.19 14.61 32.18
N VAL A 23 -21.16 15.96 32.14
CA VAL A 23 -20.32 16.76 33.07
C VAL A 23 -20.85 16.74 34.50
N HIS A 24 -22.04 16.17 34.73
CA HIS A 24 -22.54 15.95 36.07
C HIS A 24 -21.61 15.01 36.83
N ALA A 25 -21.17 15.48 38.01
CA ALA A 25 -20.20 14.77 38.81
C ALA A 25 -20.89 13.60 39.55
N GLU A 26 -20.77 12.40 38.98
CA GLU A 26 -21.24 11.16 39.58
C GLU A 26 -20.23 10.68 40.64
N PRO A 27 -20.65 10.19 41.82
CA PRO A 27 -19.73 9.63 42.81
C PRO A 27 -19.14 8.31 42.32
N VAL A 28 -17.83 8.29 42.07
CA VAL A 28 -17.09 7.07 41.70
C VAL A 28 -16.31 6.58 42.91
N ARG A 29 -16.51 5.30 43.27
CA ARG A 29 -15.74 4.63 44.32
C ARG A 29 -14.44 4.12 43.71
N PHE A 30 -13.36 4.84 43.96
CA PHE A 30 -12.00 4.38 43.71
C PHE A 30 -11.54 3.48 44.85
N VAL A 31 -10.49 2.69 44.59
CA VAL A 31 -9.89 1.77 45.59
C VAL A 31 -9.43 2.52 46.85
N PHE A 32 -9.12 3.81 46.74
CA PHE A 32 -8.59 4.64 47.82
C PHE A 32 -9.55 5.75 48.30
N GLY A 33 -10.82 5.77 47.85
CA GLY A 33 -11.77 6.80 48.27
C GLY A 33 -12.89 7.06 47.25
N VAL A 34 -13.78 7.99 47.57
CA VAL A 34 -14.86 8.42 46.68
C VAL A 34 -14.54 9.79 46.13
N ALA A 35 -14.59 9.96 44.80
CA ALA A 35 -14.44 11.25 44.17
C ALA A 35 -15.60 11.52 43.21
N TYR A 36 -16.05 12.77 43.18
CA TYR A 36 -17.10 13.26 42.30
C TYR A 36 -16.46 13.78 41.03
N VAL A 37 -16.24 12.87 40.08
CA VAL A 37 -15.64 13.17 38.78
C VAL A 37 -16.58 12.69 37.67
N PRO A 38 -16.76 13.47 36.60
CA PRO A 38 -17.54 13.02 35.45
C PRO A 38 -16.95 11.73 34.84
N LEU A 39 -17.79 10.73 34.57
CA LEU A 39 -17.35 9.42 34.07
C LEU A 39 -16.63 9.54 32.71
N ILE A 40 -17.04 10.50 31.87
CA ILE A 40 -16.40 10.79 30.59
C ILE A 40 -14.92 11.17 30.70
N LEU A 41 -14.49 11.87 31.76
CA LEU A 41 -13.07 12.21 31.93
C LEU A 41 -12.21 10.95 32.11
N ILE A 42 -12.75 9.93 32.76
CA ILE A 42 -12.07 8.65 32.97
C ILE A 42 -11.96 7.88 31.65
N ILE A 43 -13.03 7.87 30.85
CA ILE A 43 -13.04 7.22 29.53
C ILE A 43 -12.09 7.94 28.57
N LEU A 44 -12.14 9.28 28.51
CA LEU A 44 -11.24 10.06 27.67
C LEU A 44 -9.79 9.91 28.11
N GLY A 45 -9.52 9.95 29.42
CA GLY A 45 -8.18 9.79 29.97
C GLY A 45 -7.60 8.41 29.66
N SER A 46 -8.38 7.34 29.84
CA SER A 46 -7.95 5.98 29.51
C SER A 46 -7.75 5.76 28.01
N ALA A 47 -8.67 6.25 27.17
CA ALA A 47 -8.54 6.20 25.72
C ALA A 47 -7.31 6.99 25.23
N LEU A 48 -7.04 8.16 25.80
CA LEU A 48 -5.87 8.98 25.48
C LEU A 48 -4.56 8.26 25.86
N LEU A 49 -4.50 7.67 27.06
CA LEU A 49 -3.34 6.87 27.46
C LEU A 49 -3.13 5.68 26.53
N GLY A 50 -4.20 4.94 26.20
CA GLY A 50 -4.13 3.82 25.26
C GLY A 50 -3.65 4.25 23.88
N ALA A 51 -4.18 5.35 23.35
CA ALA A 51 -3.77 5.92 22.07
C ALA A 51 -2.30 6.37 22.09
N LEU A 52 -1.83 6.95 23.19
CA LEU A 52 -0.43 7.35 23.36
C LEU A 52 0.51 6.14 23.31
N VAL A 53 0.16 5.06 24.00
CA VAL A 53 0.93 3.81 23.99
C VAL A 53 0.98 3.25 22.56
N VAL A 54 -0.17 3.11 21.90
CA VAL A 54 -0.25 2.60 20.52
C VAL A 54 0.55 3.49 19.56
N ALA A 55 0.50 4.82 19.70
CA ALA A 55 1.27 5.74 18.88
C ALA A 55 2.78 5.55 19.07
N MET A 56 3.25 5.39 20.31
CA MET A 56 4.66 5.13 20.61
C MET A 56 5.15 3.86 19.89
N PHE A 57 4.40 2.75 19.99
CA PHE A 57 4.74 1.52 19.28
C PHE A 57 4.66 1.67 17.76
N GLY A 58 3.64 2.37 17.25
CA GLY A 58 3.45 2.61 15.82
C GLY A 58 4.62 3.38 15.19
N VAL A 59 5.17 4.38 15.89
CA VAL A 59 6.33 5.16 15.41
C VAL A 59 7.57 4.27 15.30
N VAL A 60 7.84 3.42 16.30
CA VAL A 60 8.99 2.50 16.28
C VAL A 60 8.92 1.56 15.08
N SER A 61 7.76 0.92 14.88
CA SER A 61 7.52 0.04 13.74
C SER A 61 7.69 0.79 12.42
N GLN A 62 7.15 2.01 12.31
CA GLN A 62 7.26 2.83 11.10
C GLN A 62 8.72 3.18 10.76
N VAL A 63 9.57 3.43 11.76
CA VAL A 63 11.00 3.72 11.53
C VAL A 63 11.74 2.49 11.02
N GLN A 64 11.45 1.29 11.54
CA GLN A 64 12.05 0.05 11.04
C GLN A 64 11.67 -0.20 9.57
N LEU A 65 10.38 -0.06 9.24
CA LEU A 65 9.90 -0.16 7.87
C LEU A 65 10.59 0.84 6.95
N ARG A 66 10.79 2.10 7.39
CA ARG A 66 11.50 3.13 6.61
C ARG A 66 12.97 2.76 6.38
N ARG A 67 13.65 2.18 7.38
CA ARG A 67 15.05 1.72 7.27
C ARG A 67 15.19 0.59 6.27
N GLU A 68 14.31 -0.40 6.35
CA GLU A 68 14.29 -1.53 5.42
C GLU A 68 13.98 -1.06 4.00
N ASN A 69 12.97 -0.19 3.82
CA ASN A 69 12.63 0.40 2.53
C ASN A 69 13.82 1.18 1.94
N ARG A 70 14.60 1.89 2.78
CA ARG A 70 15.81 2.59 2.34
C ARG A 70 16.91 1.62 1.92
N ARG A 71 17.13 0.52 2.65
CA ARG A 71 18.10 -0.54 2.30
C ARG A 71 17.70 -1.23 0.99
N LEU A 72 16.45 -1.65 0.84
CA LEU A 72 15.92 -2.23 -0.40
C LEU A 72 16.12 -1.28 -1.59
N ARG A 73 15.82 0.01 -1.42
CA ARG A 73 16.03 1.04 -2.47
C ARG A 73 17.50 1.28 -2.82
N GLN A 74 18.43 1.06 -1.89
CA GLN A 74 19.87 1.17 -2.16
C GLN A 74 20.37 -0.04 -2.97
N ASN A 75 19.94 -1.26 -2.62
CA ASN A 75 20.28 -2.47 -3.41
C ASN A 75 19.75 -2.41 -4.85
N LEU A 76 18.63 -1.72 -5.09
CA LEU A 76 18.10 -1.46 -6.43
C LEU A 76 18.89 -0.38 -7.21
N LYS A 77 19.66 0.48 -6.52
CA LYS A 77 20.47 1.53 -7.16
C LYS A 77 21.90 1.07 -7.44
N ASP A 78 22.46 0.20 -6.58
CA ASP A 78 23.84 -0.26 -6.69
C ASP A 78 24.00 -1.45 -7.65
N CYS A 79 22.90 -2.00 -8.16
CA CYS A 79 22.89 -2.92 -9.28
C CYS A 79 22.41 -2.16 -10.54
N PRO A 80 23.29 -1.50 -11.31
CA PRO A 80 22.92 -1.17 -12.68
C PRO A 80 22.60 -2.50 -13.35
N ALA A 81 21.42 -2.56 -13.99
CA ALA A 81 20.90 -3.72 -14.68
C ALA A 81 22.01 -4.45 -15.45
N LYS A 82 22.61 -5.47 -14.82
CA LYS A 82 23.40 -6.47 -15.52
C LYS A 82 22.38 -7.39 -16.14
N GLU A 83 21.97 -6.96 -17.33
CA GLU A 83 21.71 -7.82 -18.45
C GLU A 83 20.64 -8.91 -18.23
N LEU A 84 19.41 -8.53 -18.59
CA LEU A 84 18.60 -9.39 -19.44
C LEU A 84 18.47 -8.71 -20.81
N THR A 85 19.60 -8.57 -21.53
CA THR A 85 19.58 -9.13 -22.88
C THR A 85 19.44 -10.63 -22.68
N SER A 86 18.20 -11.10 -22.70
CA SER A 86 17.95 -12.51 -22.95
C SER A 86 18.40 -12.79 -24.38
N PRO A 87 19.26 -13.79 -24.63
CA PRO A 87 19.24 -14.46 -25.92
C PRO A 87 17.86 -15.14 -26.04
N GLY A 88 17.25 -15.07 -27.21
CA GLY A 88 15.95 -15.70 -27.45
C GLY A 88 14.76 -14.77 -27.20
N LYS A 89 14.42 -13.98 -28.23
CA LYS A 89 13.03 -13.86 -28.66
C LYS A 89 12.96 -14.50 -30.03
N ASP A 90 12.63 -15.79 -30.03
CA ASP A 90 11.55 -16.34 -30.85
C ASP A 90 10.81 -15.23 -31.61
N GLY A 91 11.22 -15.09 -32.86
CA GLY A 91 10.49 -14.33 -33.85
C GLY A 91 9.18 -15.05 -34.10
N GLU A 92 8.10 -14.46 -33.62
CA GLU A 92 6.78 -14.68 -34.18
C GLU A 92 6.08 -13.31 -34.24
N ALA A 93 6.29 -12.63 -35.37
CA ALA A 93 5.44 -11.53 -35.81
C ALA A 93 4.58 -12.06 -36.96
N PRO A 94 3.25 -11.94 -36.90
CA PRO A 94 2.36 -12.33 -37.98
C PRO A 94 2.44 -11.26 -39.06
N GLY A 95 3.08 -11.56 -40.20
CA GLY A 95 3.20 -10.53 -41.23
C GLY A 95 4.03 -10.91 -42.44
N GLY A 96 3.48 -11.82 -43.26
CA GLY A 96 3.70 -11.82 -44.70
C GLY A 96 5.10 -12.17 -45.21
N ALA A 97 5.35 -13.46 -45.43
CA ALA A 97 6.12 -13.93 -46.59
C ALA A 97 5.96 -15.46 -46.71
N LEU A 98 5.30 -15.89 -47.78
CA LEU A 98 5.17 -17.29 -48.19
C LEU A 98 6.52 -17.84 -48.73
N PRO A 99 6.70 -19.18 -48.75
CA PRO A 99 7.99 -19.85 -48.60
C PRO A 99 8.82 -19.91 -49.88
N ARG A 100 10.13 -19.67 -49.75
CA ARG A 100 11.15 -20.01 -50.76
C ARG A 100 11.72 -21.38 -50.45
N LEU A 101 11.02 -22.42 -50.92
CA LEU A 101 11.56 -23.76 -51.16
C LEU A 101 11.20 -24.13 -52.58
N THR A 102 12.02 -23.73 -53.54
CA THR A 102 12.09 -24.38 -54.85
C THR A 102 13.52 -24.81 -55.06
N ALA A 103 13.61 -26.11 -55.29
CA ALA A 103 14.80 -26.89 -55.52
C ALA A 103 15.74 -26.26 -56.54
N GLN A 104 17.00 -26.64 -56.33
CA GLN A 104 18.06 -26.83 -57.30
C GLN A 104 17.60 -27.15 -58.74
N GLU A 105 18.49 -26.78 -59.66
CA GLU A 105 18.59 -27.22 -61.06
C GLU A 105 17.69 -26.54 -62.11
N THR A 106 18.29 -25.50 -62.68
CA THR A 106 18.55 -25.41 -64.12
C THR A 106 18.50 -26.77 -64.84
N GLU A 107 17.63 -26.91 -65.86
CA GLU A 107 18.07 -27.34 -67.19
C GLU A 107 16.94 -27.28 -68.23
N SER A 108 17.26 -26.56 -69.30
CA SER A 108 16.90 -26.77 -70.70
C SER A 108 15.43 -26.96 -71.12
N THR A 109 14.97 -25.91 -71.79
CA THR A 109 14.09 -25.95 -72.96
C THR A 109 14.42 -27.11 -73.91
N ASN A 110 13.42 -27.89 -74.32
CA ASN A 110 12.85 -27.86 -75.69
C ASN A 110 12.03 -29.12 -75.96
N GLN A 111 10.75 -28.95 -76.30
CA GLN A 111 9.88 -30.01 -76.83
C GLN A 111 10.02 -30.07 -78.35
N THR A 112 10.33 -31.28 -78.83
CA THR A 112 10.16 -31.75 -80.21
C THR A 112 8.77 -32.38 -80.35
N GLY A 113 8.05 -32.06 -81.44
CA GLY A 113 6.93 -32.82 -82.05
C GLY A 113 5.67 -32.97 -81.18
N ASP A 114 4.44 -32.88 -81.69
CA ASP A 114 3.87 -33.18 -83.00
C ASP A 114 2.50 -32.45 -83.07
#